data_AF-A0A9D7GT76-F1
#
_entry.id   AF-A0A9D7GT76-F1
#
_cell.length_a   1.000
_cell.length_b   1.000
_cell.length_c   1.000
_cell.angle_alpha   90.00
_cell.angle_beta   90.00
_cell.angle_gamma   90.00
#
_symmetry.space_group_name_H-M   'P 1'
#
loop_
_entity.id
_entity.type
_entity.pdbx_description
1 polymer ?
#
loop_
_entity_poly.entity_id
_entity_poly.type
_entity_poly.pdbx_seq_one_letter_code
_entity_poly.pdbx_strand_id
1 'polypeptide(L)'
;MKWLLKFILAPLFCILWMNGISQPKYTATGHASYYAAKFDGRKTANGEIFSNKKLTAAHRTLPFGTIVKVTNVKNNKSVVVRINDRGPYAKNRIIDLSHAAADSLGIIHAGWAMVKVEEYIPEPVVVAAALPDPPLFDAYRYRFPDDWTGKWDGMLKIYSTRGLEKNISMQLNILPTDSSNRFTWTIIYDSIPRNYELVIRDTAIQAYSLDEKNGIDIMCNLLGNHFISRFSVQGTLLDCDYELLNRDEMRFKISAGDEERHFTTGNIDHVSDSVPEVGVFKITNLQIATLQRVKE
;
A
#
# COMPACT_ATOMS: atom_id res chain seq x y z
N MET A 1 -62.90 26.89 -11.70
CA MET A 1 -63.37 27.56 -10.48
C MET A 1 -63.07 26.64 -9.30
N LYS A 2 -62.18 27.07 -8.38
CA LYS A 2 -61.93 26.54 -7.00
C LYS A 2 -61.40 25.09 -6.90
N TRP A 3 -60.11 24.82 -6.70
CA TRP A 3 -59.28 24.88 -5.46
C TRP A 3 -59.81 24.08 -4.24
N LEU A 4 -58.91 23.23 -3.69
CA LEU A 4 -58.73 22.74 -2.30
C LEU A 4 -59.46 21.49 -1.76
N LEU A 5 -58.68 20.45 -1.38
CA LEU A 5 -58.41 19.95 0.00
C LEU A 5 -57.61 18.62 -0.08
N LYS A 6 -56.34 18.52 0.35
CA LYS A 6 -55.74 18.33 1.70
C LYS A 6 -55.25 16.89 1.96
N PHE A 7 -54.04 16.86 2.52
CA PHE A 7 -53.25 15.76 3.07
C PHE A 7 -53.99 14.88 4.09
N ILE A 8 -53.56 13.61 4.18
CA ILE A 8 -53.27 12.77 5.38
C ILE A 8 -53.70 11.31 5.10
N LEU A 9 -52.73 10.39 5.04
CA LEU A 9 -52.67 9.14 5.83
C LEU A 9 -51.50 8.26 5.35
N ALA A 10 -50.41 8.26 6.13
CA ALA A 10 -49.54 7.10 6.23
C ALA A 10 -50.23 6.04 7.11
N PRO A 11 -49.98 4.74 6.85
CA PRO A 11 -49.40 3.96 7.94
C PRO A 11 -48.28 2.99 7.51
N LEU A 12 -47.31 2.86 8.42
CA LEU A 12 -46.44 1.73 8.72
C LEU A 12 -46.42 0.53 7.73
N PHE A 13 -45.28 0.29 7.10
CA PHE A 13 -44.57 -0.98 7.33
C PHE A 13 -43.07 -0.72 7.35
N CYS A 14 -42.58 -0.62 8.58
CA CYS A 14 -41.17 -0.68 8.93
C CYS A 14 -40.70 -2.14 8.79
N ILE A 15 -39.40 -2.34 8.59
CA ILE A 15 -38.64 -3.59 8.75
C ILE A 15 -38.56 -4.49 7.50
N LEU A 16 -37.52 -4.27 6.69
CA LEU A 16 -36.42 -5.24 6.45
C LEU A 16 -35.38 -4.60 5.52
N TRP A 17 -34.60 -3.66 6.07
CA TRP A 17 -33.27 -3.39 5.54
C TRP A 17 -32.39 -4.59 5.89
N MET A 18 -32.31 -5.57 5.00
CA MET A 18 -31.25 -6.57 5.08
C MET A 18 -29.97 -5.91 4.57
N ASN A 19 -29.21 -5.38 5.53
CA ASN A 19 -27.81 -5.04 5.35
C ASN A 19 -27.12 -6.20 4.61
N GLY A 20 -26.61 -5.93 3.41
CA GLY A 20 -25.65 -6.79 2.75
C GLY A 20 -24.35 -6.76 3.54
N ILE A 21 -24.29 -7.49 4.64
CA ILE A 21 -23.04 -7.79 5.33
C ILE A 21 -22.20 -8.56 4.32
N SER A 22 -21.16 -7.90 3.80
CA SER A 22 -20.14 -8.55 2.99
C SER A 22 -19.61 -9.75 3.78
N GLN A 23 -20.00 -10.95 3.37
CA GLN A 23 -19.57 -12.17 4.05
C GLN A 23 -18.07 -12.36 3.76
N PRO A 24 -17.25 -12.70 4.77
CA PRO A 24 -15.86 -13.01 4.51
C PRO A 24 -15.80 -14.18 3.52
N LYS A 25 -15.10 -13.99 2.39
CA LYS A 25 -14.97 -15.02 1.33
C LYS A 25 -14.33 -16.31 1.86
N TYR A 26 -13.56 -16.21 2.94
CA TYR A 26 -13.04 -17.35 3.69
C TYR A 26 -13.33 -17.20 5.19
N THR A 27 -13.94 -18.24 5.77
CA THR A 27 -14.05 -18.42 7.22
C THR A 27 -13.80 -19.88 7.57
N ALA A 28 -12.97 -20.12 8.59
CA ALA A 28 -12.71 -21.46 9.09
C ALA A 28 -12.38 -21.44 10.58
N THR A 29 -12.73 -22.50 11.29
CA THR A 29 -12.33 -22.70 12.68
C THR A 29 -11.41 -23.91 12.77
N GLY A 30 -10.30 -23.78 13.49
CA GLY A 30 -9.27 -24.82 13.55
C GLY A 30 -8.10 -24.43 14.43
N HIS A 31 -7.17 -25.36 14.68
CA HIS A 31 -6.09 -25.09 15.63
C HIS A 31 -5.06 -24.15 15.00
N ALA A 32 -4.66 -23.13 15.75
CA ALA A 32 -3.48 -22.34 15.49
C ALA A 32 -2.31 -22.84 16.34
N SER A 33 -1.11 -22.76 15.77
CA SER A 33 0.14 -22.76 16.55
C SER A 33 1.01 -21.59 16.11
N TYR A 34 2.27 -21.55 16.55
CA TYR A 34 3.21 -20.52 16.12
C TYR A 34 4.61 -21.08 15.85
N TYR A 35 5.37 -20.34 15.05
CA TYR A 35 6.74 -20.71 14.69
C TYR A 35 7.68 -20.68 15.89
N ALA A 36 8.53 -21.71 15.99
CA ALA A 36 9.65 -21.70 16.93
C ALA A 36 10.72 -20.67 16.52
N ALA A 37 11.48 -20.17 17.50
CA ALA A 37 12.54 -19.17 17.29
C ALA A 37 13.56 -19.58 16.20
N LYS A 38 13.85 -20.88 16.04
CA LYS A 38 14.80 -21.41 15.04
C LYS A 38 14.46 -21.11 13.58
N PHE A 39 13.22 -20.71 13.29
CA PHE A 39 12.78 -20.36 11.95
C PHE A 39 13.06 -18.89 11.59
N ASP A 40 13.35 -18.04 12.57
CA ASP A 40 13.69 -16.62 12.37
C ASP A 40 14.87 -16.50 11.38
N GLY A 41 14.74 -15.61 10.39
CA GLY A 41 15.76 -15.40 9.36
C GLY A 41 15.76 -16.42 8.21
N ARG A 42 14.89 -17.44 8.22
CA ARG A 42 14.78 -18.39 7.09
C ARG A 42 13.84 -17.85 6.01
N LYS A 43 14.00 -18.32 4.77
CA LYS A 43 13.06 -18.03 3.68
C LYS A 43 11.73 -18.76 3.90
N THR A 44 10.64 -18.04 3.71
CA THR A 44 9.27 -18.56 3.61
C THR A 44 8.97 -19.05 2.19
N ALA A 45 7.84 -19.73 2.00
CA ALA A 45 7.40 -20.22 0.69
C ALA A 45 7.11 -19.12 -0.34
N ASN A 46 6.87 -17.86 0.08
CA ASN A 46 6.74 -16.75 -0.85
C ASN A 46 8.08 -16.04 -1.15
N GLY A 47 9.19 -16.50 -0.56
CA GLY A 47 10.53 -15.96 -0.76
C GLY A 47 10.97 -14.91 0.27
N GLU A 48 10.06 -14.34 1.07
CA GLU A 48 10.40 -13.39 2.12
C GLU A 48 11.23 -14.04 3.24
N ILE A 49 12.12 -13.28 3.87
CA ILE A 49 12.78 -13.68 5.11
C ILE A 49 11.77 -13.61 6.26
N PHE A 50 11.51 -14.76 6.86
CA PHE A 50 10.63 -14.90 8.02
C PHE A 50 11.18 -14.12 9.21
N SER A 51 10.29 -13.42 9.92
CA SER A 51 10.60 -12.78 11.19
C SER A 51 9.49 -12.99 12.20
N ASN A 52 9.86 -13.47 13.39
CA ASN A 52 8.99 -13.61 14.55
C ASN A 52 8.44 -12.29 15.07
N LYS A 53 9.03 -11.16 14.66
CA LYS A 53 8.61 -9.81 15.06
C LYS A 53 7.51 -9.22 14.17
N LYS A 54 7.25 -9.80 12.99
CA LYS A 54 6.23 -9.33 12.04
C LYS A 54 4.89 -10.02 12.29
N LEU A 55 3.79 -9.40 11.89
CA LEU A 55 2.44 -10.00 11.97
C LEU A 55 2.12 -10.81 10.71
N THR A 56 2.72 -12.00 10.61
CA THR A 56 2.58 -12.88 9.46
C THR A 56 2.18 -14.29 9.86
N ALA A 57 1.68 -15.08 8.91
CA ALA A 57 1.25 -16.45 9.15
C ALA A 57 1.43 -17.36 7.92
N ALA A 58 1.45 -18.66 8.16
CA ALA A 58 1.40 -19.70 7.15
C ALA A 58 0.00 -20.28 7.02
N HIS A 59 -0.46 -20.43 5.78
CA HIS A 59 -1.73 -21.09 5.46
C HIS A 59 -1.58 -21.99 4.22
N ARG A 60 -2.35 -23.08 4.16
CA ARG A 60 -2.18 -24.12 3.12
C ARG A 60 -2.56 -23.62 1.73
N THR A 61 -3.68 -22.92 1.63
CA THR A 61 -4.35 -22.64 0.36
C THR A 61 -4.65 -21.17 0.12
N LEU A 62 -4.51 -20.31 1.14
CA LEU A 62 -4.82 -18.90 0.97
C LEU A 62 -3.71 -18.26 0.11
N PRO A 63 -4.07 -17.40 -0.86
CA PRO A 63 -3.07 -16.68 -1.65
C PRO A 63 -2.08 -15.94 -0.75
N PHE A 64 -0.83 -15.85 -1.17
CA PHE A 64 0.13 -15.00 -0.47
C PHE A 64 -0.34 -13.54 -0.53
N GLY A 65 -0.13 -12.79 0.55
CA GLY A 65 -0.62 -11.42 0.70
C GLY A 65 -2.02 -11.31 1.28
N THR A 66 -2.81 -12.39 1.33
CA THR A 66 -4.14 -12.38 1.96
C THR A 66 -4.02 -11.91 3.42
N ILE A 67 -4.89 -10.98 3.82
CA ILE A 67 -4.98 -10.52 5.20
C ILE A 67 -6.10 -11.28 5.89
N VAL A 68 -5.82 -11.82 7.07
CA VAL A 68 -6.81 -12.56 7.85
C VAL A 68 -6.86 -12.05 9.28
N LYS A 69 -8.06 -11.98 9.85
CA LYS A 69 -8.29 -11.79 11.27
C LYS A 69 -8.36 -13.16 11.92
N VAL A 70 -7.50 -13.38 12.88
CA VAL A 70 -7.42 -14.61 13.66
C VAL A 70 -7.94 -14.30 15.05
N THR A 71 -9.06 -14.91 15.42
CA THR A 71 -9.71 -14.72 16.73
C THR A 71 -9.56 -15.99 17.55
N ASN A 72 -9.01 -15.89 18.75
CA ASN A 72 -8.95 -17.01 19.68
C ASN A 72 -10.31 -17.18 20.35
N VAL A 73 -10.93 -18.34 20.11
CA VAL A 73 -12.32 -18.63 20.51
C VAL A 73 -12.48 -18.70 22.04
N LYS A 74 -11.39 -18.94 22.78
CA LYS A 74 -11.43 -19.04 24.24
C LYS A 74 -11.42 -17.68 24.94
N ASN A 75 -10.65 -16.72 24.44
CA ASN A 75 -10.40 -15.44 25.12
C ASN A 75 -10.89 -14.22 24.32
N ASN A 76 -11.46 -14.43 23.14
CA ASN A 76 -11.93 -13.41 22.20
C ASN A 76 -10.89 -12.37 21.75
N LYS A 77 -9.60 -12.58 22.06
CA LYS A 77 -8.52 -11.76 21.50
C LYS A 77 -8.43 -12.05 20.01
N SER A 78 -8.10 -11.03 19.23
CA SER A 78 -7.89 -11.18 17.79
C SER A 78 -6.66 -10.44 17.32
N VAL A 79 -6.02 -10.96 16.28
CA VAL A 79 -4.89 -10.34 15.61
C VAL A 79 -5.10 -10.40 14.10
N VAL A 80 -4.70 -9.34 13.39
CA VAL A 80 -4.72 -9.30 11.93
C VAL A 80 -3.31 -9.64 11.43
N VAL A 81 -3.22 -10.59 10.51
CA VAL A 81 -1.94 -11.08 9.98
C VAL A 81 -1.99 -11.23 8.46
N ARG A 82 -0.82 -11.14 7.82
CA ARG A 82 -0.66 -11.39 6.38
C ARG A 82 -0.16 -12.81 6.14
N ILE A 83 -0.74 -13.50 5.16
CA ILE A 83 -0.26 -14.82 4.72
C ILE A 83 1.00 -14.64 3.87
N ASN A 84 2.13 -15.19 4.32
CA ASN A 84 3.39 -15.17 3.54
C ASN A 84 4.09 -16.52 3.45
N ASP A 85 3.55 -17.58 4.07
CA ASP A 85 4.17 -18.89 4.06
C ASP A 85 3.15 -20.03 3.85
N ARG A 86 3.64 -21.25 3.62
CA ARG A 86 2.86 -22.47 3.39
C ARG A 86 3.00 -23.46 4.53
N GLY A 87 1.88 -24.06 4.89
CA GLY A 87 1.70 -24.90 6.07
C GLY A 87 0.40 -24.50 6.75
N PRO A 88 0.09 -24.99 7.96
CA PRO A 88 0.74 -26.10 8.66
C PRO A 88 0.62 -27.44 7.93
N TYR A 89 1.63 -28.30 8.00
CA TYR A 89 1.54 -29.69 7.49
C TYR A 89 1.09 -30.69 8.56
N ALA A 90 1.09 -30.29 9.83
CA ALA A 90 0.53 -31.09 10.91
C ALA A 90 -0.99 -31.23 10.75
N LYS A 91 -1.50 -32.45 10.96
CA LYS A 91 -2.94 -32.73 10.96
C LYS A 91 -3.62 -31.87 12.05
N ASN A 92 -4.82 -31.38 11.76
CA ASN A 92 -5.69 -30.58 12.66
C ASN A 92 -5.30 -29.12 12.96
N ARG A 93 -4.20 -28.61 12.40
CA ARG A 93 -3.91 -27.16 12.41
C ARG A 93 -4.37 -26.51 11.12
N ILE A 94 -4.84 -25.27 11.19
CA ILE A 94 -5.25 -24.51 9.99
C ILE A 94 -4.32 -23.32 9.71
N ILE A 95 -3.62 -22.82 10.72
CA ILE A 95 -2.74 -21.66 10.58
C ILE A 95 -1.54 -21.75 11.55
N ASP A 96 -0.36 -21.36 11.10
CA ASP A 96 0.82 -21.19 11.97
C ASP A 96 1.21 -19.70 11.99
N LEU A 97 1.17 -19.09 13.17
CA LEU A 97 1.39 -17.66 13.39
C LEU A 97 2.87 -17.34 13.65
N SER A 98 3.30 -16.11 13.42
CA SER A 98 4.55 -15.59 14.00
C SER A 98 4.44 -15.47 15.53
N HIS A 99 5.58 -15.39 16.22
CA HIS A 99 5.60 -15.16 17.66
C HIS A 99 4.84 -13.88 18.07
N ALA A 100 5.06 -12.76 17.39
CA ALA A 100 4.38 -11.49 17.68
C ALA A 100 2.84 -11.60 17.54
N ALA A 101 2.36 -12.34 16.54
CA ALA A 101 0.93 -12.58 16.36
C ALA A 101 0.37 -13.51 17.43
N ALA A 102 1.11 -14.56 17.80
CA ALA A 102 0.73 -15.49 18.87
C ALA A 102 0.69 -14.82 20.25
N ASP A 103 1.60 -13.88 20.51
CA ASP A 103 1.64 -13.07 21.72
C ASP A 103 0.42 -12.14 21.81
N SER A 104 0.12 -11.43 20.73
CA SER A 104 -1.08 -10.59 20.62
C SER A 104 -2.37 -11.39 20.86
N LEU A 105 -2.40 -12.65 20.41
CA LEU A 105 -3.52 -13.57 20.58
C LEU A 105 -3.58 -14.22 21.98
N GLY A 106 -2.52 -14.08 22.77
CA GLY A 106 -2.38 -14.62 24.12
C GLY A 106 -2.21 -16.13 24.17
N ILE A 107 -1.49 -16.73 23.22
CA ILE A 107 -1.32 -18.19 23.11
C ILE A 107 0.12 -18.68 23.39
N ILE A 108 1.04 -17.79 23.72
CA ILE A 108 2.47 -18.11 23.94
C ILE A 108 2.66 -19.22 24.98
N HIS A 109 2.03 -19.11 26.15
CA HIS A 109 2.17 -20.12 27.20
C HIS A 109 1.51 -21.46 26.86
N ALA A 110 0.40 -21.44 26.10
CA ALA A 110 -0.33 -22.65 25.74
C ALA A 110 0.28 -23.38 24.53
N GLY A 111 1.08 -22.69 23.69
CA GLY A 111 1.65 -23.24 22.46
C GLY A 111 0.67 -23.28 21.27
N TRP A 112 -0.62 -23.34 21.55
CA TRP A 112 -1.68 -23.49 20.56
C TRP A 112 -3.01 -22.92 21.07
N ALA A 113 -3.96 -22.69 20.16
CA ALA A 113 -5.33 -22.36 20.52
C ALA A 113 -6.33 -22.77 19.43
N MET A 114 -7.58 -22.91 19.83
CA MET A 114 -8.69 -22.96 18.88
C MET A 114 -8.96 -21.55 18.37
N VAL A 115 -8.89 -21.35 17.05
CA VAL A 115 -9.07 -20.03 16.44
C VAL A 115 -10.13 -20.06 15.36
N LYS A 116 -10.83 -18.94 15.20
CA LYS A 116 -11.60 -18.61 14.01
C LYS A 116 -10.73 -17.73 13.12
N VAL A 117 -10.49 -18.15 11.89
CA VAL A 117 -9.76 -17.42 10.86
C VAL A 117 -10.77 -16.89 9.87
N GLU A 118 -10.73 -15.60 9.64
CA GLU A 118 -11.63 -14.90 8.72
C GLU A 118 -10.77 -14.06 7.79
N GLU A 119 -11.06 -14.11 6.49
CA GLU A 119 -10.48 -13.13 5.57
C GLU A 119 -10.87 -11.73 6.04
N TYR A 120 -9.86 -10.91 6.28
CA TYR A 120 -10.02 -9.59 6.86
C TYR A 120 -9.80 -8.56 5.77
N ILE A 121 -10.91 -7.95 5.38
CA ILE A 121 -10.92 -6.73 4.61
C ILE A 121 -10.91 -5.62 5.68
N PRO A 122 -9.84 -4.83 5.82
CA PRO A 122 -9.88 -3.69 6.73
C PRO A 122 -11.06 -2.82 6.35
N GLU A 123 -11.94 -2.56 7.32
CA GLU A 123 -12.92 -1.49 7.12
C GLU A 123 -12.14 -0.20 6.90
N PRO A 124 -12.52 0.61 5.90
CA PRO A 124 -11.83 1.86 5.64
C PRO A 124 -11.85 2.68 6.92
N VAL A 125 -10.68 3.12 7.39
CA VAL A 125 -10.57 4.03 8.51
C VAL A 125 -11.26 5.33 8.11
N VAL A 126 -12.53 5.47 8.51
CA VAL A 126 -13.27 6.72 8.35
C VAL A 126 -12.67 7.71 9.35
N VAL A 127 -11.78 8.58 8.88
CA VAL A 127 -11.38 9.76 9.64
C VAL A 127 -12.62 10.65 9.74
N ALA A 128 -13.27 10.63 10.89
CA ALA A 128 -14.58 11.23 11.10
C ALA A 128 -14.53 12.77 11.05
N ALA A 129 -15.15 13.38 10.02
CA ALA A 129 -16.17 14.42 10.14
C ALA A 129 -16.64 14.93 8.76
N ALA A 130 -17.94 14.72 8.48
CA ALA A 130 -18.78 15.46 7.54
C ALA A 130 -18.30 15.63 6.08
N LEU A 131 -18.55 14.63 5.24
CA LEU A 131 -18.94 14.88 3.85
C LEU A 131 -20.19 14.04 3.56
N PRO A 132 -21.19 14.59 2.82
CA PRO A 132 -22.42 13.86 2.49
C PRO A 132 -22.06 12.58 1.75
N ASP A 133 -22.77 11.49 2.05
CA ASP A 133 -22.57 10.18 1.44
C ASP A 133 -22.35 10.32 -0.07
N PRO A 134 -21.17 9.97 -0.61
CA PRO A 134 -20.93 10.06 -2.03
C PRO A 134 -21.77 8.99 -2.75
N PRO A 135 -22.37 9.32 -3.90
CA PRO A 135 -23.28 8.43 -4.60
C PRO A 135 -22.58 7.15 -5.06
N LEU A 136 -23.28 6.03 -4.86
CA LEU A 136 -22.94 4.67 -5.28
C LEU A 136 -22.51 4.61 -6.76
N PHE A 137 -21.26 4.24 -7.07
CA PHE A 137 -20.89 3.41 -8.23
C PHE A 137 -19.49 2.78 -8.07
N ASP A 138 -19.47 1.45 -7.94
CA ASP A 138 -18.37 0.57 -7.48
C ASP A 138 -17.39 0.13 -8.61
N ALA A 139 -17.07 1.02 -9.55
CA ALA A 139 -16.14 0.75 -10.66
C ALA A 139 -14.90 1.67 -10.69
N TYR A 140 -14.87 2.69 -9.83
CA TYR A 140 -13.79 3.68 -9.73
C TYR A 140 -12.84 3.43 -8.55
N ARG A 141 -13.15 2.47 -7.67
CA ARG A 141 -12.33 2.10 -6.50
C ARG A 141 -11.11 1.23 -6.82
N TYR A 142 -10.87 0.89 -8.08
CA TYR A 142 -9.70 0.11 -8.50
C TYR A 142 -9.14 0.62 -9.82
N ARG A 143 -9.06 1.95 -9.98
CA ARG A 143 -8.47 2.54 -11.19
C ARG A 143 -7.35 3.48 -10.82
N PHE A 144 -6.24 3.33 -11.52
CA PHE A 144 -5.25 4.39 -11.64
C PHE A 144 -5.85 5.47 -12.56
N PRO A 145 -5.66 6.77 -12.30
CA PRO A 145 -6.42 7.78 -13.05
C PRO A 145 -6.02 7.80 -14.53
N ASP A 146 -7.03 7.83 -15.40
CA ASP A 146 -6.84 7.71 -16.85
C ASP A 146 -5.92 8.81 -17.41
N ASP A 147 -5.96 10.03 -16.84
CA ASP A 147 -5.11 11.17 -17.21
C ASP A 147 -3.60 10.90 -16.97
N TRP A 148 -3.22 9.85 -16.23
CA TRP A 148 -1.81 9.45 -16.09
C TRP A 148 -1.38 8.38 -17.08
N THR A 149 -2.34 7.60 -17.57
CA THR A 149 -2.08 6.48 -18.48
C THR A 149 -1.67 6.98 -19.85
N GLY A 150 -0.82 6.25 -20.55
CA GLY A 150 -0.30 6.61 -21.88
C GLY A 150 1.23 6.54 -21.94
N LYS A 151 1.75 7.06 -23.05
CA LYS A 151 3.19 7.18 -23.29
C LYS A 151 3.62 8.62 -23.12
N TRP A 152 4.75 8.81 -22.50
CA TRP A 152 5.30 10.11 -22.14
C TRP A 152 6.76 10.16 -22.60
N ASP A 153 7.19 11.26 -23.20
CA ASP A 153 8.55 11.43 -23.71
C ASP A 153 9.18 12.76 -23.28
N GLY A 154 10.48 12.77 -23.10
CA GLY A 154 11.19 14.00 -22.78
C GLY A 154 12.67 13.79 -22.56
N MET A 155 13.28 14.76 -21.88
CA MET A 155 14.71 14.78 -21.59
C MET A 155 14.95 14.75 -20.09
N LEU A 156 15.67 13.73 -19.63
CA LEU A 156 16.13 13.57 -18.26
C LEU A 156 17.47 14.29 -18.08
N LYS A 157 17.45 15.30 -17.22
CA LYS A 157 18.62 16.05 -16.78
C LYS A 157 19.11 15.47 -15.46
N ILE A 158 20.36 15.04 -15.41
CA ILE A 158 21.00 14.47 -14.20
C ILE A 158 22.02 15.47 -13.69
N TYR A 159 21.84 15.88 -12.44
CA TYR A 159 22.68 16.83 -11.74
C TYR A 159 23.43 16.14 -10.59
N SER A 160 24.69 16.52 -10.40
CA SER A 160 25.41 16.29 -9.16
C SER A 160 25.58 17.60 -8.39
N THR A 161 26.29 17.56 -7.27
CA THR A 161 26.71 18.75 -6.53
C THR A 161 27.56 19.72 -7.35
N ARG A 162 28.10 19.29 -8.51
CA ARG A 162 28.89 20.12 -9.44
C ARG A 162 28.06 20.77 -10.55
N GLY A 163 26.76 20.46 -10.66
CA GLY A 163 25.88 20.96 -11.71
C GLY A 163 25.37 19.86 -12.64
N LEU A 164 24.92 20.24 -13.84
CA LEU A 164 24.36 19.33 -14.85
C LEU A 164 25.47 18.41 -15.40
N GLU A 165 25.32 17.10 -15.24
CA GLU A 165 26.30 16.11 -15.71
C GLU A 165 25.84 15.40 -16.98
N LYS A 166 24.54 15.11 -17.11
CA LYS A 166 23.99 14.40 -18.28
C LYS A 166 22.63 14.95 -18.67
N ASN A 167 22.32 14.81 -19.95
CA ASN A 167 21.02 15.12 -20.53
C ASN A 167 20.67 14.02 -21.53
N ILE A 168 19.77 13.10 -21.14
CA ILE A 168 19.47 11.88 -21.89
C ILE A 168 17.98 11.78 -22.22
N SER A 169 17.66 11.13 -23.33
CA SER A 169 16.26 10.86 -23.68
C SER A 169 15.63 9.94 -22.62
N MET A 170 14.41 10.25 -22.24
CA MET A 170 13.61 9.47 -21.30
C MET A 170 12.20 9.28 -21.84
N GLN A 171 11.67 8.07 -21.64
CA GLN A 171 10.27 7.73 -21.88
C GLN A 171 9.68 7.07 -20.64
N LEU A 172 8.40 7.31 -20.41
CA LEU A 172 7.59 6.63 -19.40
C LEU A 172 6.32 6.12 -20.07
N ASN A 173 6.08 4.81 -19.97
CA ASN A 173 4.89 4.17 -20.51
C ASN A 173 4.08 3.60 -19.35
N ILE A 174 2.86 4.10 -19.17
CA ILE A 174 1.91 3.62 -18.16
C ILE A 174 0.69 3.08 -18.90
N LEU A 175 0.64 1.77 -19.12
CA LEU A 175 -0.38 1.17 -19.98
C LEU A 175 -1.22 0.14 -19.21
N PRO A 176 -2.53 0.03 -19.49
CA PRO A 176 -3.38 -0.96 -18.85
C PRO A 176 -2.91 -2.39 -19.19
N THR A 177 -3.18 -3.32 -18.29
CA THR A 177 -3.02 -4.76 -18.55
C THR A 177 -4.39 -5.43 -18.66
N ASP A 178 -4.42 -6.72 -19.03
CA ASP A 178 -5.64 -7.54 -18.98
C ASP A 178 -6.20 -7.67 -17.55
N SER A 179 -5.38 -7.41 -16.53
CA SER A 179 -5.80 -7.37 -15.14
C SER A 179 -6.30 -5.98 -14.76
N SER A 180 -7.55 -5.90 -14.28
CA SER A 180 -8.22 -4.63 -13.97
C SER A 180 -7.54 -3.79 -12.89
N ASN A 181 -6.66 -4.38 -12.08
CA ASN A 181 -5.95 -3.73 -10.98
C ASN A 181 -4.44 -3.54 -11.26
N ARG A 182 -3.98 -3.72 -12.50
CA ARG A 182 -2.56 -3.65 -12.85
C ARG A 182 -2.32 -2.85 -14.13
N PHE A 183 -1.20 -2.14 -14.14
CA PHE A 183 -0.68 -1.42 -15.30
C PHE A 183 0.78 -1.81 -15.51
N THR A 184 1.24 -1.79 -16.75
CA THR A 184 2.67 -1.76 -17.02
C THR A 184 3.20 -0.38 -16.66
N TRP A 185 4.38 -0.34 -16.07
CA TRP A 185 5.10 0.89 -15.77
C TRP A 185 6.52 0.73 -16.29
N THR A 186 6.77 1.21 -17.51
CA THR A 186 8.06 1.05 -18.17
C THR A 186 8.74 2.40 -18.29
N ILE A 187 9.91 2.51 -17.68
CA ILE A 187 10.79 3.68 -17.81
C ILE A 187 11.89 3.29 -18.79
N ILE A 188 12.17 4.14 -19.77
CA ILE A 188 13.27 3.95 -20.72
C ILE A 188 14.14 5.19 -20.62
N TYR A 189 15.41 5.01 -20.31
CA TYR A 189 16.39 6.09 -20.34
C TYR A 189 17.65 5.58 -21.02
N ASP A 190 18.23 6.40 -21.90
CA ASP A 190 19.40 5.99 -22.70
C ASP A 190 19.18 4.67 -23.46
N SER A 191 17.96 4.46 -23.99
CA SER A 191 17.52 3.23 -24.66
C SER A 191 17.49 1.96 -23.79
N ILE A 192 17.72 2.05 -22.48
CA ILE A 192 17.69 0.91 -21.56
C ILE A 192 16.30 0.88 -20.88
N PRO A 193 15.49 -0.17 -21.12
CA PRO A 193 14.19 -0.30 -20.48
C PRO A 193 14.32 -0.83 -19.03
N ARG A 194 13.53 -0.25 -18.14
CA ARG A 194 13.25 -0.71 -16.79
C ARG A 194 11.76 -0.97 -16.68
N ASN A 195 11.40 -2.23 -16.52
CA ASN A 195 10.00 -2.67 -16.52
C ASN A 195 9.56 -2.94 -15.09
N TYR A 196 8.50 -2.26 -14.69
CA TYR A 196 7.80 -2.44 -13.43
C TYR A 196 6.35 -2.80 -13.71
N GLU A 197 5.66 -3.31 -12.70
CA GLU A 197 4.22 -3.47 -12.72
C GLU A 197 3.60 -2.61 -11.63
N LEU A 198 2.76 -1.65 -12.04
CA LEU A 198 1.98 -0.86 -11.12
C LEU A 198 0.81 -1.71 -10.61
N VAL A 199 0.75 -1.90 -9.30
CA VAL A 199 -0.29 -2.66 -8.62
C VAL A 199 -1.15 -1.70 -7.80
N ILE A 200 -2.45 -1.70 -8.07
CA ILE A 200 -3.41 -0.95 -7.26
C ILE A 200 -3.59 -1.69 -5.93
N ARG A 201 -3.21 -1.05 -4.82
CA ARG A 201 -3.28 -1.65 -3.48
C ARG A 201 -4.59 -1.27 -2.78
N ASP A 202 -4.81 0.04 -2.61
CA ASP A 202 -6.03 0.57 -1.99
C ASP A 202 -6.27 2.00 -2.49
N THR A 203 -7.27 2.20 -3.35
CA THR A 203 -7.58 3.54 -3.89
C THR A 203 -8.26 4.44 -2.87
N ALA A 204 -8.85 3.92 -1.80
CA ALA A 204 -9.49 4.74 -0.77
C ALA A 204 -8.47 5.62 -0.05
N ILE A 205 -7.24 5.11 0.12
CA ILE A 205 -6.09 5.83 0.68
C ILE A 205 -5.04 6.18 -0.37
N GLN A 206 -5.38 6.03 -1.66
CA GLN A 206 -4.48 6.29 -2.78
C GLN A 206 -3.13 5.56 -2.65
N ALA A 207 -3.15 4.31 -2.22
CA ALA A 207 -1.98 3.45 -2.08
C ALA A 207 -1.81 2.53 -3.30
N TYR A 208 -0.59 2.50 -3.81
CA TYR A 208 -0.16 1.74 -4.98
C TYR A 208 1.21 1.13 -4.70
N SER A 209 1.70 0.29 -5.61
CA SER A 209 3.10 -0.10 -5.60
C SER A 209 3.65 -0.38 -6.98
N LEU A 210 4.96 -0.24 -7.15
CA LEU A 210 5.70 -0.64 -8.33
C LEU A 210 6.49 -1.92 -8.03
N ASP A 211 6.04 -3.03 -8.60
CA ASP A 211 6.67 -4.35 -8.46
C ASP A 211 7.79 -4.50 -9.52
N GLU A 212 9.04 -4.68 -9.07
CA GLU A 212 10.21 -4.90 -9.93
C GLU A 212 10.27 -6.31 -10.53
N LYS A 213 9.37 -7.21 -10.12
CA LYS A 213 9.35 -8.64 -10.51
C LYS A 213 10.58 -9.44 -10.07
N ASN A 214 11.32 -8.92 -9.09
CA ASN A 214 12.48 -9.57 -8.47
C ASN A 214 12.31 -9.74 -6.94
N GLY A 215 11.09 -9.54 -6.42
CA GLY A 215 10.78 -9.57 -4.99
C GLY A 215 10.88 -8.21 -4.29
N ILE A 216 11.24 -7.15 -5.01
CA ILE A 216 11.19 -5.76 -4.55
C ILE A 216 9.86 -5.14 -4.98
N ASP A 217 9.15 -4.56 -4.01
CA ASP A 217 7.88 -3.87 -4.22
C ASP A 217 7.98 -2.47 -3.61
N ILE A 218 8.01 -1.45 -4.47
CA ILE A 218 8.19 -0.06 -4.07
C ILE A 218 6.83 0.51 -3.73
N MET A 219 6.59 0.83 -2.46
CA MET A 219 5.33 1.46 -2.04
C MET A 219 5.21 2.87 -2.62
N CYS A 220 4.03 3.19 -3.14
CA CYS A 220 3.74 4.48 -3.76
C CYS A 220 2.41 5.05 -3.26
N ASN A 221 2.29 6.37 -3.26
CA ASN A 221 1.04 7.07 -2.95
C ASN A 221 0.72 8.08 -4.03
N LEU A 222 -0.56 8.19 -4.39
CA LEU A 222 -1.06 9.24 -5.27
C LEU A 222 -1.73 10.34 -4.43
N LEU A 223 -1.04 11.46 -4.22
CA LEU A 223 -1.52 12.58 -3.43
C LEU A 223 -1.83 13.76 -4.36
N GLY A 224 -3.11 13.96 -4.66
CA GLY A 224 -3.52 14.95 -5.66
C GLY A 224 -2.97 14.60 -7.03
N ASN A 225 -2.11 15.46 -7.59
CA ASN A 225 -1.43 15.26 -8.86
C ASN A 225 0.01 14.72 -8.71
N HIS A 226 0.39 14.25 -7.52
CA HIS A 226 1.72 13.69 -7.26
C HIS A 226 1.67 12.18 -7.02
N PHE A 227 2.42 11.40 -7.79
CA PHE A 227 2.65 9.99 -7.55
C PHE A 227 4.05 9.82 -6.95
N ILE A 228 4.11 9.56 -5.66
CA ILE A 228 5.35 9.63 -4.88
C ILE A 228 5.77 8.26 -4.36
N SER A 229 7.07 8.05 -4.23
CA SER A 229 7.64 6.92 -3.50
C SER A 229 8.96 7.30 -2.83
N ARG A 230 9.23 6.63 -1.71
CA ARG A 230 10.49 6.75 -0.96
C ARG A 230 11.03 5.36 -0.69
N PHE A 231 12.25 5.08 -1.10
CA PHE A 231 12.88 3.77 -0.93
C PHE A 231 14.41 3.90 -0.94
N SER A 232 15.09 2.85 -0.47
CA SER A 232 16.55 2.83 -0.40
C SER A 232 17.15 1.78 -1.33
N VAL A 233 18.24 2.12 -2.00
CA VAL A 233 19.03 1.20 -2.81
C VAL A 233 20.49 1.33 -2.41
N GLN A 234 21.07 0.24 -1.90
CA GLN A 234 22.50 0.17 -1.51
C GLN A 234 22.93 1.32 -0.56
N GLY A 235 22.08 1.69 0.41
CA GLY A 235 22.36 2.76 1.39
C GLY A 235 22.18 4.18 0.86
N THR A 236 21.66 4.33 -0.37
CA THR A 236 21.20 5.62 -0.91
C THR A 236 19.69 5.71 -0.75
N LEU A 237 19.21 6.76 -0.09
CA LEU A 237 17.77 7.07 -0.02
C LEU A 237 17.35 7.78 -1.30
N LEU A 238 16.25 7.33 -1.90
CA LEU A 238 15.66 7.93 -3.08
C LEU A 238 14.25 8.43 -2.78
N ASP A 239 14.01 9.68 -3.12
CA ASP A 239 12.70 10.33 -3.14
C ASP A 239 12.29 10.56 -4.58
N CYS A 240 11.26 9.84 -5.01
CA CYS A 240 10.75 9.86 -6.36
C CYS A 240 9.37 10.54 -6.37
N ASP A 241 9.18 11.47 -7.31
CA ASP A 241 7.95 12.22 -7.49
C ASP A 241 7.65 12.37 -8.98
N TYR A 242 6.49 11.88 -9.38
CA TYR A 242 5.91 12.20 -10.68
C TYR A 242 4.75 13.17 -10.42
N GLU A 243 4.83 14.37 -10.95
CA GLU A 243 3.81 15.40 -10.84
C GLU A 243 3.10 15.55 -12.19
N LEU A 244 1.81 15.23 -12.24
CA LEU A 244 1.00 15.51 -13.42
C LEU A 244 0.64 16.99 -13.43
N LEU A 245 1.27 17.77 -14.32
CA LEU A 245 1.07 19.22 -14.41
C LEU A 245 -0.24 19.54 -15.11
N ASN A 246 -0.54 18.78 -16.17
CA ASN A 246 -1.80 18.82 -16.90
C ASN A 246 -1.94 17.52 -17.71
N ARG A 247 -2.99 17.42 -18.54
CA ARG A 247 -3.22 16.21 -19.33
C ARG A 247 -2.11 15.89 -20.32
N ASP A 248 -1.32 16.85 -20.79
CA ASP A 248 -0.30 16.62 -21.82
C ASP A 248 1.13 16.74 -21.28
N GLU A 249 1.31 17.08 -19.99
CA GLU A 249 2.62 17.34 -19.41
C GLU A 249 2.76 16.77 -17.99
N MET A 250 3.87 16.08 -17.75
CA MET A 250 4.26 15.50 -16.47
C MET A 250 5.68 15.92 -16.12
N ARG A 251 5.94 16.19 -14.84
CA ARG A 251 7.29 16.38 -14.31
C ARG A 251 7.70 15.16 -13.52
N PHE A 252 8.82 14.57 -13.89
CA PHE A 252 9.50 13.54 -13.10
C PHE A 252 10.64 14.18 -12.32
N LYS A 253 10.78 13.83 -11.05
CA LYS A 253 11.89 14.21 -10.19
C LYS A 253 12.32 13.03 -9.34
N ILE A 254 13.63 12.84 -9.23
CA ILE A 254 14.22 11.97 -8.22
C ILE A 254 15.34 12.71 -7.50
N SER A 255 15.27 12.72 -6.18
CA SER A 255 16.34 13.23 -5.32
C SER A 255 16.97 12.05 -4.61
N ALA A 256 18.29 11.96 -4.66
CA ALA A 256 19.04 10.90 -4.00
C ALA A 256 20.05 11.49 -3.01
N GLY A 257 20.17 10.87 -1.84
CA GLY A 257 21.01 11.32 -0.76
C GLY A 257 21.42 10.19 0.17
N ASP A 258 22.18 10.54 1.20
CA ASP A 258 22.47 9.63 2.31
C ASP A 258 21.21 9.35 3.16
N GLU A 259 21.20 8.21 3.84
CA GLU A 259 20.19 7.91 4.86
C GLU A 259 20.45 8.66 6.19
N GLU A 260 21.64 9.25 6.35
CA GLU A 260 22.04 9.96 7.55
C GLU A 260 21.32 11.31 7.65
N ARG A 261 20.51 11.44 8.70
CA ARG A 261 19.86 12.71 9.04
C ARG A 261 20.89 13.66 9.60
N HIS A 262 20.99 14.83 8.97
CA HIS A 262 21.67 15.98 9.53
C HIS A 262 20.62 16.82 10.26
N PHE A 263 20.85 17.19 11.50
CA PHE A 263 19.94 18.06 12.24
C PHE A 263 20.41 19.50 12.07
N THR A 264 19.53 20.37 11.56
CA THR A 264 19.79 21.81 11.56
C THR A 264 18.95 22.44 12.65
N THR A 265 19.59 22.95 13.70
CA THR A 265 18.98 23.97 14.53
C THR A 265 18.92 25.24 13.69
N GLY A 266 17.73 25.79 13.45
CA GLY A 266 17.66 27.20 13.09
C GLY A 266 18.30 27.96 14.26
N ASN A 267 19.49 28.54 14.05
CA ASN A 267 20.28 29.26 15.05
C ASN A 267 19.47 30.33 15.79
N ILE A 268 18.69 29.98 16.81
CA ILE A 268 18.08 30.96 17.70
C ILE A 268 17.97 30.39 19.12
N ASP A 269 18.77 30.93 20.03
CA ASP A 269 18.60 30.79 21.47
C ASP A 269 17.32 31.52 21.88
N HIS A 270 16.17 30.84 21.82
CA HIS A 270 14.95 31.31 22.49
C HIS A 270 14.63 30.41 23.67
N VAL A 271 14.91 30.96 24.84
CA VAL A 271 14.49 30.51 26.16
C VAL A 271 12.96 30.50 26.21
N SER A 272 12.32 29.40 25.81
CA SER A 272 11.14 28.81 26.49
C SER A 272 10.31 27.84 25.65
N ASP A 273 10.52 27.68 24.34
CA ASP A 273 9.80 26.68 23.56
C ASP A 273 10.79 25.70 22.92
N SER A 274 10.65 24.41 23.23
CA SER A 274 11.46 23.34 22.63
C SER A 274 11.15 23.24 21.13
N VAL A 275 11.87 23.98 20.30
CA VAL A 275 11.76 23.86 18.85
C VAL A 275 12.18 22.44 18.46
N PRO A 276 11.30 21.64 17.82
CA PRO A 276 11.65 20.29 17.41
C PRO A 276 12.76 20.34 16.36
N GLU A 277 13.78 19.52 16.52
CA GLU A 277 14.85 19.40 15.54
C GLU A 277 14.27 18.93 14.20
N VAL A 278 14.57 19.66 13.13
CA VAL A 278 14.22 19.27 11.76
C VAL A 278 15.41 18.54 11.16
N GLY A 279 15.26 17.22 10.97
CA GLY A 279 16.23 16.42 10.24
C GLY A 279 16.16 16.71 8.74
N VAL A 280 17.29 17.05 8.14
CA VAL A 280 17.48 17.22 6.69
C VAL A 280 18.38 16.11 6.16
N PHE A 281 18.16 15.72 4.90
CA PHE A 281 19.01 14.75 4.19
C PHE A 281 19.86 15.48 3.17
N LYS A 282 21.11 15.08 3.01
CA LYS A 282 22.00 15.73 2.05
C LYS A 282 21.76 15.14 0.67
N ILE A 283 21.18 15.95 -0.23
CA ILE A 283 20.98 15.57 -1.63
C ILE A 283 22.35 15.59 -2.35
N THR A 284 22.74 14.46 -2.92
CA THR A 284 24.00 14.31 -3.67
C THR A 284 23.75 14.22 -5.18
N ASN A 285 22.58 13.75 -5.58
CA ASN A 285 22.16 13.65 -6.97
C ASN A 285 20.70 14.07 -7.12
N LEU A 286 20.40 14.80 -8.19
CA LEU A 286 19.07 15.24 -8.54
C LEU A 286 18.83 14.94 -10.02
N GLN A 287 17.75 14.27 -10.35
CA GLN A 287 17.37 14.05 -11.75
C GLN A 287 15.96 14.58 -11.97
N ILE A 288 15.78 15.31 -13.06
CA ILE A 288 14.53 15.96 -13.41
C ILE A 288 14.26 15.76 -14.89
N ALA A 289 13.03 15.39 -15.23
CA ALA A 289 12.53 15.41 -16.59
C ALA A 289 11.20 16.15 -16.65
N THR A 290 10.98 16.89 -17.73
CA THR A 290 9.64 17.30 -18.15
C THR A 290 9.29 16.41 -19.32
N LEU A 291 8.20 15.66 -19.16
CA LEU A 291 7.70 14.68 -20.11
C LEU A 291 6.42 15.19 -20.75
N GLN A 292 6.32 15.09 -22.06
CA GLN A 292 5.13 15.41 -22.83
C GLN A 292 4.39 14.12 -23.19
N ARG A 293 3.06 14.18 -23.26
CA ARG A 293 2.26 13.05 -23.73
C ARG A 293 2.51 12.83 -25.21
N VAL A 294 2.84 11.59 -25.57
CA VAL A 294 2.92 11.17 -26.97
C VAL A 294 1.49 11.00 -27.48
N LYS A 295 1.13 11.78 -28.50
CA LYS A 295 -0.16 11.64 -29.19
C LYS A 295 -0.09 10.43 -30.11
N GLU A 296 -1.06 9.53 -29.98
CA GLU A 296 -1.23 8.38 -30.89
C GLU A 296 -1.81 8.80 -32.24
#